data_AF-A0A937VRF9-F1
#
_entry.id   AF-A0A937VRF9-F1
#
_cell.length_a   1.000
_cell.length_b   1.000
_cell.length_c   1.000
_cell.angle_alpha   90.00
_cell.angle_beta   90.00
_cell.angle_gamma   90.00
#
_symmetry.space_group_name_H-M   'P 1'
#
loop_
_entity.id
_entity.type
_entity.pdbx_description
1 polymer ?
#
loop_
_entity_poly.entity_id
_entity_poly.type
_entity_poly.pdbx_seq_one_letter_code
_entity_poly.pdbx_strand_id
1 'polypeptide(L)' 'AVRLHGGIGTSGEHDIPLYYRRAKAADIAYGGTDLHRELVAQKIGLS' A
#
# COMPACT_ATOMS: atom_id res chain seq x y z
N ALA A 1 25.55 14.65 -14.56
CA ALA A 1 24.85 15.80 -13.94
C ALA A 1 23.39 15.37 -13.75
N VAL A 2 22.80 15.24 -12.57
CA VAL A 2 22.69 16.20 -11.46
C VAL A 2 22.30 15.41 -10.18
N ARG A 3 23.09 15.57 -9.09
CA ARG A 3 22.72 15.18 -7.71
C ARG A 3 22.16 16.39 -6.93
N LEU A 4 21.19 17.10 -7.49
CA LEU A 4 20.50 18.22 -6.84
C LEU A 4 19.04 18.13 -7.32
N HIS A 5 18.15 17.41 -6.65
CA HIS A 5 17.57 17.93 -5.43
C HIS A 5 16.92 16.79 -4.61
N GLY A 6 17.71 16.17 -3.73
CA GLY A 6 17.24 15.26 -2.68
C GLY A 6 16.42 15.96 -1.58
N GLY A 7 15.49 16.83 -1.97
CA GLY A 7 14.72 17.71 -1.08
C GLY A 7 13.29 18.03 -1.54
N ILE A 8 12.80 17.42 -2.64
CA ILE A 8 11.41 17.56 -3.12
C ILE A 8 10.63 16.24 -2.98
N GLY A 9 11.16 15.26 -2.25
CA GLY A 9 10.37 14.09 -1.81
C GLY A 9 9.61 14.33 -0.50
N THR A 10 9.77 15.50 0.12
CA THR A 10 9.33 15.80 1.49
C THR A 10 8.02 16.60 1.53
N SER A 11 7.42 16.94 0.39
CA SER A 11 6.19 17.74 0.33
C SER A 11 5.03 16.88 -0.18
N GLY A 12 4.39 16.19 0.76
CA GLY A 12 3.15 15.45 0.51
C GLY A 12 2.64 14.61 1.68
N GLU A 13 2.97 14.95 2.94
CA GLU A 13 2.28 14.65 4.22
C GLU A 13 1.48 13.34 4.43
N HIS A 14 1.77 12.27 3.72
CA HIS A 14 1.23 10.95 4.05
C HIS A 14 2.40 9.98 4.15
N ASP A 15 3.28 10.24 5.11
CA ASP A 15 3.70 9.22 6.07
C ASP A 15 3.99 7.84 5.44
N ILE A 16 4.73 7.82 4.33
CA ILE A 16 4.92 6.62 3.49
C ILE A 16 5.40 5.44 4.35
N PRO A 17 6.36 5.63 5.29
CA PRO A 17 6.74 4.58 6.24
C PRO A 17 5.62 4.18 7.22
N LEU A 18 4.74 5.09 7.64
CA LEU A 18 3.59 4.79 8.49
C LEU A 18 2.53 3.98 7.74
N TYR A 19 2.14 4.39 6.53
CA TYR A 19 1.18 3.65 5.71
C TYR A 19 1.72 2.29 5.30
N TYR A 20 3.01 2.20 5.00
CA TYR A 20 3.67 0.91 4.77
C TYR A 20 3.57 0.00 5.99
N ARG A 21 3.91 0.50 7.19
CA ARG A 21 3.78 -0.28 8.44
C ARG A 21 2.34 -0.70 8.71
N ARG A 22 1.37 0.19 8.49
CA ARG A 22 -0.06 -0.12 8.65
C ARG A 22 -0.54 -1.17 7.66
N ALA A 23 -0.16 -1.07 6.39
CA ALA A 23 -0.49 -2.05 5.36
C ALA A 23 0.07 -3.43 5.72
N LYS A 24 1.33 -3.51 6.18
CA LYS A 24 1.94 -4.77 6.62
C LYS A 24 1.26 -5.36 7.85
N ALA A 25 0.83 -4.53 8.82
CA ALA A 25 0.08 -5.01 9.97
C ALA A 25 -1.31 -5.53 9.56
N ALA A 26 -1.99 -4.84 8.64
CA ALA A 26 -3.28 -5.25 8.10
C ALA A 26 -3.18 -6.57 7.31
N ASP A 27 -2.15 -6.75 6.48
CA ASP A 27 -1.89 -8.01 5.76
C ASP A 27 -1.81 -9.21 6.73
N ILE A 28 -1.18 -9.02 7.89
CA ILE A 28 -1.03 -10.07 8.91
C ILE A 28 -2.35 -10.32 9.65
N ALA A 29 -3.08 -9.26 10.01
CA ALA A 29 -4.27 -9.36 10.85
C ALA A 29 -5.54 -9.77 10.06
N TYR A 30 -5.66 -9.34 8.80
CA TYR A 30 -6.89 -9.47 8.00
C TYR A 30 -6.69 -10.26 6.71
N GLY A 31 -5.46 -10.65 6.41
CA GLY A 31 -5.09 -11.33 5.19
C GLY A 31 -4.58 -10.38 4.12
N GLY A 32 -3.76 -10.92 3.22
CA GLY A 32 -3.09 -10.14 2.19
C GLY A 32 -4.04 -9.58 1.14
N THR A 33 -3.53 -8.63 0.36
CA THR A 33 -4.29 -8.01 -0.74
C THR A 33 -4.88 -9.04 -1.72
N ASP A 34 -4.19 -10.15 -1.98
CA ASP A 34 -4.65 -11.19 -2.91
C ASP A 34 -5.88 -11.95 -2.38
N LEU A 35 -5.96 -12.20 -1.07
CA LEU A 35 -7.15 -12.77 -0.44
C LEU A 35 -8.36 -11.85 -0.64
N HIS A 36 -8.17 -10.55 -0.43
CA HIS A 36 -9.24 -9.58 -0.61
C HIS A 36 -9.67 -9.44 -2.09
N ARG A 37 -8.74 -9.54 -3.03
CA ARG A 37 -9.05 -9.55 -4.47
C ARG A 37 -9.88 -10.77 -4.85
N GLU A 38 -9.50 -11.95 -4.37
CA GLU A 38 -10.23 -13.20 -4.59
C GLU A 38 -11.65 -13.14 -4.02
N LEU A 39 -11.80 -12.64 -2.79
CA LEU A 39 -13.11 -12.44 -2.18
C LEU A 39 -13.99 -11.49 -3.00
N VAL A 40 -13.43 -10.38 -3.51
CA VAL A 40 -14.17 -9.46 -4.39
C VAL A 40 -14.54 -10.17 -5.68
N ALA A 41 -13.61 -10.87 -6.34
CA ALA A 41 -13.86 -11.61 -7.58
C ALA A 41 -15.02 -12.60 -7.41
N GLN A 42 -15.06 -13.35 -6.32
CA GLN A 42 -16.18 -14.24 -5.98
C GLN A 42 -17.50 -13.49 -5.81
N LYS A 43 -17.48 -12.31 -5.17
CA LYS A 43 -18.71 -11.50 -4.97
C LYS A 43 -19.25 -10.90 -6.25
N ILE A 44 -18.40 -10.63 -7.23
CA ILE A 44 -18.80 -10.02 -8.52
C ILE A 44 -18.90 -11.05 -9.66
N GLY A 45 -18.76 -12.35 -9.36
CA GLY A 45 -18.89 -13.42 -10.35
C GLY A 45 -17.73 -13.50 -11.35
N LEU A 46 -16.54 -13.07 -10.94
CA LEU A 46 -15.30 -13.13 -11.72
C LEU A 46 -14.33 -14.23 -11.24
N SER A 47 -14.80 -15.11 -10.35
CA SER A 47 -14.09 -16.31 -9.89
C SER A 47 -14.31 -17.51 -10.82
#